data_AF-A0A535Q9Q6-F1
#
_entry.id   AF-A0A535Q9Q6-F1
#
_cell.length_a   1.000
_cell.length_b   1.000
_cell.length_c   1.000
_cell.angle_alpha   90.00
_cell.angle_beta   90.00
_cell.angle_gamma   90.00
#
_symmetry.space_group_name_H-M   'P 1'
#
loop_
_entity.id
_entity.type
_entity.pdbx_description
1 polymer ?
#
loop_
_entity_poly.entity_id
_entity_poly.type
_entity_poly.pdbx_seq_one_letter_code
_entity_poly.pdbx_strand_id
1 'polypeptide(L)'
;MYTNANPQGQGLQVPTDRTTAGGEDRGDARKWYRIEAVFWIIGMIVFIVSCIIIHFHPQPYPIDIAATQTVQGLHLFPWLDGPRPDPRVYHFHLYTPLVPFPTYPSGHTEHDVAYYGFLLYLSFTKPVREWRYHWLLLPFQLYAVYDIVAIGYSRVLEGDHWLTDVLGGYLEGTLYLFVFIFLYRLTLTWFERYRAKKITGKAAQAS
;
A
#
# COMPACT_ATOMS: atom_id res chain seq x y z
N MET A 1 -14.36 13.83 -1.72
CA MET A 1 -14.47 14.57 -3.00
C MET A 1 -13.48 15.73 -2.93
N TYR A 2 -12.30 15.61 -3.55
CA TYR A 2 -11.34 16.74 -3.60
C TYR A 2 -11.88 17.79 -4.57
N THR A 3 -12.60 18.75 -4.01
CA THR A 3 -13.05 19.93 -4.74
C THR A 3 -11.82 20.83 -4.92
N ASN A 4 -11.11 20.65 -6.03
CA ASN A 4 -10.14 21.63 -6.54
C ASN A 4 -10.84 22.82 -7.22
N ALA A 5 -12.13 23.03 -6.95
CA ALA A 5 -12.84 24.20 -7.44
C ALA A 5 -12.55 25.35 -6.49
N ASN A 6 -11.87 26.36 -7.04
CA ASN A 6 -11.99 27.77 -6.74
C ASN A 6 -13.04 28.08 -5.64
N PRO A 7 -12.69 28.76 -4.52
CA PRO A 7 -13.66 29.17 -3.52
C PRO A 7 -14.82 30.03 -4.08
N GLN A 8 -14.71 30.53 -5.32
CA GLN A 8 -15.73 31.30 -6.04
C GLN A 8 -16.46 30.52 -7.16
N GLY A 9 -16.18 29.22 -7.37
CA GLY A 9 -16.91 28.40 -8.37
C GLY A 9 -16.69 28.78 -9.84
N GLN A 10 -15.74 29.67 -10.15
CA GLN A 10 -15.40 30.02 -11.53
C GLN A 10 -14.38 28.99 -12.06
N GLY A 11 -14.59 28.47 -13.27
CA GLY A 11 -13.70 27.49 -13.91
C GLY A 11 -12.27 27.99 -14.15
N LEU A 12 -11.47 27.26 -14.95
CA LEU A 12 -10.10 27.67 -15.32
C LEU A 12 -10.11 29.10 -15.89
N GLN A 13 -9.45 30.03 -15.18
CA GLN A 13 -9.31 31.43 -15.59
C GLN A 13 -8.06 31.60 -16.46
N VAL A 14 -8.04 32.64 -17.31
CA VAL A 14 -6.84 33.01 -18.07
C VAL A 14 -5.76 33.47 -17.08
N PRO A 15 -4.59 32.79 -16.98
CA PRO A 15 -3.57 33.13 -16.01
C PRO A 15 -3.01 34.53 -16.27
N THR A 16 -2.90 35.36 -15.23
CA THR A 16 -2.23 36.68 -15.31
C THR A 16 -0.90 36.64 -14.58
N ASP A 17 -0.06 37.67 -14.72
CA ASP A 17 1.24 37.76 -14.01
C ASP A 17 1.14 37.58 -12.49
N ARG A 18 -0.03 37.86 -11.91
CA ARG A 18 -0.29 37.74 -10.47
C ARG A 18 -1.15 36.55 -10.08
N THR A 19 -1.94 35.97 -10.99
CA THR A 19 -2.91 34.91 -10.67
C THR A 19 -2.72 33.61 -11.47
N THR A 20 -2.91 32.46 -10.81
CA THR A 20 -2.89 31.13 -11.44
C THR A 20 -4.19 30.85 -12.19
N ALA A 21 -4.21 29.79 -13.01
CA ALA A 21 -5.42 29.36 -13.71
C ALA A 21 -6.56 28.96 -12.75
N GLY A 22 -6.25 28.70 -11.48
CA GLY A 22 -7.22 28.41 -10.42
C GLY A 22 -7.69 29.65 -9.64
N GLY A 23 -7.22 30.85 -9.99
CA GLY A 23 -7.58 32.10 -9.32
C GLY A 23 -6.74 32.45 -8.08
N GLU A 24 -5.70 31.68 -7.77
CA GLU A 24 -4.84 31.91 -6.61
C GLU A 24 -3.72 32.92 -6.91
N ASP A 25 -3.26 33.68 -5.91
CA ASP A 25 -2.07 34.52 -6.04
C ASP A 25 -0.83 33.65 -6.32
N ARG A 26 -0.06 33.99 -7.36
CA ARG A 26 1.13 33.22 -7.77
C ARG A 26 2.25 33.21 -6.74
N GLY A 27 2.36 34.26 -5.92
CA GLY A 27 3.31 34.33 -4.82
C GLY A 27 2.98 33.30 -3.75
N ASP A 28 1.71 33.24 -3.35
CA ASP A 28 1.24 32.29 -2.34
C ASP A 28 1.18 30.85 -2.87
N ALA A 29 0.75 30.63 -4.11
CA ALA A 29 0.79 29.32 -4.76
C ALA A 29 2.22 28.75 -4.80
N ARG A 30 3.23 29.57 -5.16
CA ARG A 30 4.63 29.15 -5.13
C ARG A 30 5.12 28.78 -3.72
N LYS A 31 4.67 29.47 -2.68
CA LYS A 31 5.02 29.10 -1.29
C LYS A 31 4.43 27.74 -0.93
N TRP A 32 3.15 27.51 -1.24
CA TRP A 32 2.49 26.24 -1.00
C TRP A 32 3.13 25.09 -1.76
N TYR A 33 3.44 25.26 -3.05
CA TYR A 33 4.16 24.23 -3.81
C TYR A 33 5.55 23.92 -3.24
N ARG A 34 6.27 24.91 -2.72
CA ARG A 34 7.56 24.67 -2.04
C ARG A 34 7.38 23.90 -0.74
N ILE A 35 6.36 24.23 0.05
CA ILE A 35 6.02 23.50 1.28
C ILE A 35 5.64 22.05 0.95
N GLU A 36 4.77 21.85 -0.04
CA GLU A 36 4.38 20.52 -0.53
C GLU A 36 5.58 19.72 -1.03
N ALA A 37 6.46 20.34 -1.82
CA ALA A 37 7.68 19.71 -2.30
C ALA A 37 8.60 19.29 -1.15
N VAL A 38 8.74 20.11 -0.11
CA VAL A 38 9.51 19.75 1.10
C VAL A 38 8.90 18.55 1.81
N PHE A 39 7.57 18.52 2.01
CA PHE A 39 6.90 17.36 2.60
C PHE A 39 7.06 16.10 1.74
N TRP A 40 6.97 16.23 0.42
CA TRP A 40 7.22 15.13 -0.51
C TRP A 40 8.64 14.60 -0.42
N ILE A 41 9.64 15.48 -0.37
CA ILE A 41 11.06 15.09 -0.22
C ILE A 41 11.29 14.39 1.11
N ILE A 42 10.75 14.93 2.22
CA ILE A 42 10.84 14.30 3.53
C ILE A 42 10.19 12.90 3.49
N GLY A 43 8.99 12.80 2.92
CA GLY A 43 8.31 11.52 2.74
C GLY A 43 9.11 10.52 1.91
N MET A 44 9.76 10.96 0.83
CA MET A 44 10.66 10.15 0.02
C MET A 44 11.88 9.67 0.80
N ILE A 45 12.52 10.56 1.56
CA ILE A 45 13.68 10.18 2.39
C ILE A 45 13.25 9.12 3.42
N VAL A 46 12.14 9.35 4.12
CA VAL A 46 11.60 8.38 5.09
C VAL A 46 11.29 7.04 4.41
N PHE A 47 10.66 7.06 3.24
CA PHE A 47 10.36 5.84 2.48
C PHE A 47 11.64 5.07 2.08
N ILE A 48 12.64 5.75 1.52
CA ILE A 48 13.92 5.13 1.12
C ILE A 48 14.64 4.56 2.35
N VAL A 49 14.71 5.33 3.43
CA VAL A 49 15.33 4.87 4.69
C VAL A 49 14.60 3.65 5.23
N SER A 50 13.27 3.65 5.25
CA SER A 50 12.48 2.48 5.65
C SER A 50 12.75 1.27 4.74
N CYS A 51 12.80 1.44 3.42
CA CYS A 51 13.15 0.36 2.49
C CYS A 51 14.54 -0.21 2.77
N ILE A 52 15.54 0.65 3.02
CA ILE A 52 16.90 0.23 3.38
C ILE A 52 16.88 -0.56 4.69
N ILE A 53 16.23 -0.02 5.73
CA ILE A 53 16.13 -0.68 7.04
C ILE A 53 15.48 -2.05 6.90
N ILE A 54 14.34 -2.13 6.19
CA ILE A 54 13.60 -3.39 5.97
C ILE A 54 14.46 -4.38 5.17
N HIS A 55 15.12 -3.94 4.10
CA HIS A 55 15.92 -4.80 3.23
C HIS A 55 17.14 -5.39 3.95
N PHE A 56 17.79 -4.60 4.82
CA PHE A 56 18.95 -5.05 5.59
C PHE A 56 18.58 -5.65 6.95
N HIS A 57 17.30 -5.76 7.28
CA HIS A 57 16.89 -6.34 8.55
C HIS A 57 17.12 -7.86 8.54
N PRO A 58 17.89 -8.41 9.49
CA PRO A 58 18.37 -9.79 9.41
C PRO A 58 17.31 -10.84 9.78
N GLN A 59 16.15 -10.42 10.29
CA GLN A 59 15.09 -11.29 10.82
C GLN A 59 13.71 -10.75 10.39
N PRO A 60 12.64 -11.55 10.40
CA PRO A 60 11.28 -11.01 10.26
C PRO A 60 10.93 -10.09 11.44
N TYR A 61 10.04 -9.10 11.22
CA TYR A 61 9.65 -8.20 12.30
C TYR A 61 8.77 -8.92 13.34
N PRO A 62 8.82 -8.51 14.63
CA PRO A 62 8.05 -9.18 15.68
C PRO A 62 6.53 -9.18 15.45
N ILE A 63 6.00 -8.15 14.81
CA ILE A 63 4.57 -8.06 14.51
C ILE A 63 4.14 -9.10 13.48
N ASP A 64 4.95 -9.33 12.46
CA ASP A 64 4.69 -10.33 11.42
C ASP A 64 4.72 -11.73 12.05
N ILE A 65 5.76 -12.03 12.85
CA ILE A 65 5.85 -13.29 13.58
C ILE A 65 4.67 -13.49 14.54
N ALA A 66 4.27 -12.45 15.27
CA ALA A 66 3.13 -12.55 16.19
C ALA A 66 1.81 -12.79 15.44
N ALA A 67 1.62 -12.19 14.27
CA ALA A 67 0.46 -12.44 13.42
C ALA A 67 0.42 -13.89 12.93
N THR A 68 1.51 -14.37 12.32
CA THR A 68 1.66 -15.75 11.87
C THR A 68 1.43 -16.74 13.01
N GLN A 69 2.07 -16.53 14.16
CA GLN A 69 1.90 -17.39 15.34
C GLN A 69 0.46 -17.37 15.88
N THR A 70 -0.22 -16.22 15.82
CA THR A 70 -1.62 -16.12 16.23
C THR A 70 -2.50 -16.96 15.31
N VAL A 71 -2.33 -16.84 13.99
CA VAL A 71 -3.10 -17.62 13.00
C VAL A 71 -2.85 -19.12 13.16
N GLN A 72 -1.60 -19.52 13.39
CA GLN A 72 -1.26 -20.92 13.65
C GLN A 72 -1.81 -21.43 14.99
N GLY A 73 -1.75 -20.60 16.04
CA GLY A 73 -2.28 -20.92 17.35
C GLY A 73 -3.80 -21.12 17.38
N LEU A 74 -4.51 -20.71 16.32
CA LEU A 74 -5.93 -21.05 16.15
C LEU A 74 -6.13 -22.54 15.84
N HIS A 75 -5.09 -23.27 15.44
CA HIS A 75 -5.12 -24.69 15.06
C HIS A 75 -6.33 -25.04 14.20
N LEU A 76 -6.65 -24.17 13.24
CA LEU A 76 -7.90 -24.26 12.49
C LEU A 76 -8.06 -25.62 11.82
N PHE A 77 -6.94 -26.16 11.30
CA PHE A 77 -6.90 -27.48 10.70
C PHE A 77 -5.56 -28.18 10.95
N PRO A 78 -5.54 -29.44 11.44
CA PRO A 78 -4.30 -30.16 11.79
C PRO A 78 -3.29 -30.36 10.65
N TRP A 79 -3.74 -30.28 9.40
CA TRP A 79 -2.87 -30.44 8.22
C TRP A 79 -2.18 -29.15 7.77
N LEU A 80 -2.47 -28.01 8.42
CA LEU A 80 -1.79 -26.73 8.16
C LEU A 80 -0.51 -26.58 8.98
N ASP A 81 -0.38 -27.35 10.07
CA ASP A 81 0.79 -27.33 10.97
C ASP A 81 1.90 -28.31 10.51
N GLY A 82 1.92 -28.64 9.21
CA GLY A 82 2.87 -29.60 8.63
C GLY A 82 4.30 -29.07 8.56
N PRO A 83 5.31 -29.95 8.50
CA PRO A 83 6.70 -29.54 8.30
C PRO A 83 6.88 -28.89 6.92
N ARG A 84 7.78 -27.90 6.82
CA ARG A 84 8.18 -27.27 5.56
C ARG A 84 8.70 -28.33 4.57
N PRO A 85 8.50 -28.18 3.24
CA PRO A 85 8.98 -29.20 2.30
C PRO A 85 10.50 -29.42 2.43
N ASP A 86 10.92 -30.67 2.66
CA ASP A 86 12.34 -31.04 2.86
C ASP A 86 12.91 -31.75 1.61
N PRO A 87 13.98 -31.21 1.00
CA PRO A 87 14.62 -31.81 -0.18
C PRO A 87 15.27 -33.18 0.09
N ARG A 88 15.49 -33.53 1.36
CA ARG A 88 15.99 -34.85 1.77
C ARG A 88 14.91 -35.93 1.72
N VAL A 89 13.65 -35.54 1.75
CA VAL A 89 12.48 -36.43 1.73
C VAL A 89 11.83 -36.46 0.34
N TYR A 90 11.87 -35.34 -0.38
CA TYR A 90 11.28 -35.19 -1.69
C TYR A 90 12.30 -34.57 -2.67
N HIS A 91 12.40 -35.10 -3.89
CA HIS A 91 13.40 -34.68 -4.86
C HIS A 91 13.08 -33.34 -5.54
N PHE A 92 13.11 -32.23 -4.79
CA PHE A 92 13.01 -30.87 -5.32
C PHE A 92 14.26 -30.03 -4.98
N HIS A 93 14.55 -29.05 -5.82
CA HIS A 93 15.65 -28.10 -5.61
C HIS A 93 15.20 -27.01 -4.63
N LEU A 94 15.77 -26.97 -3.42
CA LEU A 94 15.69 -25.78 -2.58
C LEU A 94 16.68 -24.75 -3.10
N TYR A 95 16.16 -23.57 -3.43
CA TYR A 95 16.97 -22.40 -3.80
C TYR A 95 17.34 -21.55 -2.57
N THR A 96 16.76 -21.86 -1.41
CA THR A 96 16.85 -21.08 -0.16
C THR A 96 17.18 -21.98 1.04
N PRO A 97 17.93 -21.49 2.05
CA PRO A 97 18.21 -22.25 3.26
C PRO A 97 16.93 -22.48 4.09
N LEU A 98 16.88 -23.60 4.83
CA LEU A 98 15.84 -23.85 5.83
C LEU A 98 15.86 -22.74 6.89
N VAL A 99 14.74 -22.06 7.06
CA VAL A 99 14.54 -21.02 8.07
C VAL A 99 13.73 -21.56 9.26
N PRO A 100 14.02 -21.14 10.50
CA PRO A 100 13.34 -21.62 11.70
C PRO A 100 12.01 -20.90 11.97
N PHE A 101 11.33 -20.45 10.92
CA PHE A 101 10.03 -19.78 11.00
C PHE A 101 8.93 -20.69 10.47
N PRO A 102 7.67 -20.43 10.84
CA PRO A 102 6.59 -21.31 10.45
C PRO A 102 6.34 -21.33 8.93
N THR A 103 5.92 -22.48 8.39
CA THR A 103 5.65 -22.64 6.95
C THR A 103 4.33 -22.01 6.52
N TYR A 104 3.35 -21.96 7.45
CA TYR A 104 1.99 -21.51 7.19
C TYR A 104 1.67 -20.23 7.99
N PRO A 105 1.00 -19.24 7.36
CA PRO A 105 0.84 -19.07 5.93
C PRO A 105 2.14 -18.62 5.23
N SER A 106 2.14 -18.64 3.89
CA SER A 106 3.26 -18.13 3.09
C SER A 106 3.37 -16.61 3.23
N GLY A 107 4.36 -16.16 4.00
CA GLY A 107 4.62 -14.73 4.21
C GLY A 107 4.94 -13.98 2.91
N HIS A 108 5.64 -14.59 1.95
CA HIS A 108 5.88 -13.95 0.64
C HIS A 108 4.57 -13.66 -0.10
N THR A 109 3.68 -14.65 -0.12
CA THR A 109 2.38 -14.51 -0.79
C THR A 109 1.50 -13.48 -0.07
N GLU A 110 1.49 -13.52 1.26
CA GLU A 110 0.77 -12.56 2.10
C GLU A 110 1.22 -11.11 1.84
N HIS A 111 2.54 -10.87 1.90
CA HIS A 111 3.12 -9.52 1.72
C HIS A 111 2.88 -8.97 0.32
N ASP A 112 3.05 -9.77 -0.73
CA ASP A 112 2.84 -9.31 -2.10
C ASP A 112 1.37 -8.96 -2.35
N VAL A 113 0.43 -9.76 -1.83
CA VAL A 113 -1.01 -9.47 -1.91
C VAL A 113 -1.34 -8.17 -1.18
N ALA A 114 -0.84 -7.98 0.05
CA ALA A 114 -1.13 -6.79 0.83
C ALA A 114 -0.48 -5.54 0.22
N TYR A 115 0.80 -5.62 -0.16
CA TYR A 115 1.58 -4.50 -0.67
C TYR A 115 1.20 -4.11 -2.09
N TYR A 116 1.37 -5.01 -3.08
CA TYR A 116 1.02 -4.71 -4.46
C TYR A 116 -0.48 -4.58 -4.65
N GLY A 117 -1.30 -5.31 -3.89
CA GLY A 117 -2.75 -5.14 -3.92
C GLY A 117 -3.18 -3.75 -3.43
N PHE A 118 -2.54 -3.21 -2.39
CA PHE A 118 -2.87 -1.87 -1.91
C PHE A 118 -2.39 -0.78 -2.88
N LEU A 119 -1.19 -0.90 -3.45
CA LEU A 119 -0.73 0.01 -4.49
C LEU A 119 -1.61 -0.04 -5.76
N LEU A 120 -2.02 -1.25 -6.15
CA LEU A 120 -2.97 -1.46 -7.24
C LEU A 120 -4.30 -0.77 -6.93
N TYR A 121 -4.84 -0.95 -5.73
CA TYR A 121 -6.04 -0.23 -5.27
C TYR A 121 -5.87 1.31 -5.36
N LEU A 122 -4.76 1.84 -4.84
CA LEU A 122 -4.47 3.28 -4.89
C LEU A 122 -4.43 3.82 -6.33
N SER A 123 -3.86 3.04 -7.25
CA SER A 123 -3.78 3.40 -8.67
C SER A 123 -5.16 3.62 -9.33
N PHE A 124 -6.21 3.00 -8.78
CA PHE A 124 -7.59 3.15 -9.26
C PHE A 124 -8.41 4.19 -8.50
N THR A 125 -7.84 4.86 -7.49
CA THR A 125 -8.55 5.90 -6.76
C THR A 125 -8.84 7.10 -7.67
N LYS A 126 -9.94 7.81 -7.38
CA LYS A 126 -10.41 8.93 -8.21
C LYS A 126 -9.32 9.98 -8.51
N PRO A 127 -8.55 10.48 -7.52
CA PRO A 127 -7.52 11.49 -7.80
C PRO A 127 -6.44 10.99 -8.75
N VAL A 128 -6.06 9.72 -8.65
CA VAL A 128 -5.03 9.11 -9.50
C VAL A 128 -5.59 8.86 -10.90
N ARG A 129 -6.83 8.37 -11.02
CA ARG A 129 -7.47 8.13 -12.33
C ARG A 129 -7.77 9.42 -13.11
N GLU A 130 -8.02 10.52 -12.41
CA GLU A 130 -8.22 11.84 -13.01
C GLU A 130 -6.90 12.55 -13.35
N TRP A 131 -5.76 11.99 -12.94
CA TRP A 131 -4.45 12.54 -13.29
C TRP A 131 -4.20 12.40 -14.79
N ARG A 132 -3.72 13.48 -15.43
CA ARG A 132 -3.51 13.55 -16.88
C ARG A 132 -2.58 12.47 -17.44
N TYR A 133 -1.71 11.90 -16.61
CA TYR A 133 -0.74 10.88 -17.00
C TYR A 133 -1.03 9.50 -16.39
N HIS A 134 -2.25 9.23 -15.93
CA HIS A 134 -2.61 7.96 -15.31
C HIS A 134 -2.31 6.73 -16.18
N TRP A 135 -2.33 6.87 -17.51
CA TRP A 135 -1.96 5.81 -18.46
C TRP A 135 -0.53 5.28 -18.25
N LEU A 136 0.38 6.10 -17.71
CA LEU A 136 1.74 5.67 -17.36
C LEU A 136 1.77 4.61 -16.25
N LEU A 137 0.66 4.41 -15.52
CA LEU A 137 0.54 3.40 -14.48
C LEU A 137 0.17 2.01 -15.03
N LEU A 138 -0.25 1.89 -16.29
CA LEU A 138 -0.69 0.62 -16.87
C LEU A 138 0.37 -0.49 -16.78
N PRO A 139 1.66 -0.24 -17.10
CA PRO A 139 2.70 -1.27 -16.94
C PRO A 139 2.84 -1.74 -15.49
N PHE A 140 2.77 -0.81 -14.53
CA PHE A 140 2.80 -1.13 -13.11
C PHE A 140 1.59 -1.97 -12.70
N GLN A 141 0.38 -1.62 -13.15
CA GLN A 141 -0.84 -2.37 -12.81
C GLN A 141 -0.79 -3.80 -13.33
N LEU A 142 -0.29 -3.99 -14.57
CA LEU A 142 -0.10 -5.31 -15.17
C LEU A 142 0.95 -6.12 -14.39
N TYR A 143 2.07 -5.49 -14.03
CA TYR A 143 3.09 -6.12 -13.20
C TYR A 143 2.54 -6.54 -11.84
N ALA A 144 1.83 -5.65 -11.14
CA ALA A 144 1.26 -5.93 -9.82
C ALA A 144 0.30 -7.14 -9.86
N VAL A 145 -0.58 -7.23 -10.88
CA VAL A 145 -1.47 -8.39 -11.03
C VAL A 145 -0.68 -9.66 -11.33
N TYR A 146 0.31 -9.58 -12.23
CA TYR A 146 1.17 -10.72 -12.56
C TYR A 146 1.92 -11.23 -11.32
N ASP A 147 2.57 -10.33 -10.60
CA ASP A 147 3.39 -10.60 -9.42
C ASP A 147 2.56 -11.27 -8.32
N ILE A 148 1.38 -10.69 -7.99
CA ILE A 148 0.44 -11.27 -7.02
C ILE A 148 0.04 -12.69 -7.41
N VAL A 149 -0.21 -12.99 -8.69
CA VAL A 149 -0.63 -14.33 -9.12
C VAL A 149 0.56 -15.30 -9.19
N ALA A 150 1.72 -14.81 -9.62
CA ALA A 150 2.91 -15.63 -9.89
C ALA A 150 3.70 -15.97 -8.61
N ILE A 151 3.66 -15.13 -7.57
CA ILE A 151 4.43 -15.36 -6.34
C ILE A 151 4.05 -16.68 -5.67
N GLY A 152 2.77 -17.03 -5.64
CA GLY A 152 2.34 -18.31 -5.08
C GLY A 152 2.94 -19.51 -5.82
N TYR A 153 3.02 -19.41 -7.14
CA TYR A 153 3.63 -20.46 -7.96
C TYR A 153 5.14 -20.57 -7.75
N SER A 154 5.86 -19.43 -7.66
CA SER A 154 7.31 -19.46 -7.41
C SER A 154 7.65 -20.12 -6.07
N ARG A 155 6.89 -19.84 -5.01
CA ARG A 155 7.11 -20.44 -3.68
C ARG A 155 6.91 -21.95 -3.64
N VAL A 156 5.96 -22.48 -4.43
CA VAL A 156 5.78 -23.94 -4.57
C VAL A 156 6.90 -24.54 -5.41
N LEU A 157 7.27 -23.90 -6.53
CA LEU A 157 8.34 -24.39 -7.42
C LEU A 157 9.70 -24.45 -6.73
N GLU A 158 10.00 -23.47 -5.88
CA GLU A 158 11.24 -23.41 -5.11
C GLU A 158 11.27 -24.43 -3.96
N GLY A 159 10.17 -25.16 -3.73
CA GLY A 159 10.04 -26.11 -2.63
C GLY A 159 9.97 -25.43 -1.26
N ASP A 160 9.66 -24.13 -1.21
CA ASP A 160 9.68 -23.34 0.01
C ASP A 160 8.39 -23.44 0.82
N HIS A 161 7.27 -23.65 0.13
CA HIS A 161 5.94 -23.69 0.74
C HIS A 161 5.08 -24.77 0.08
N TRP A 162 4.21 -25.39 0.88
CA TRP A 162 3.13 -26.21 0.33
C TRP A 162 2.08 -25.31 -0.33
N LEU A 163 1.28 -25.88 -1.23
CA LEU A 163 0.18 -25.14 -1.87
C LEU A 163 -0.80 -24.57 -0.83
N THR A 164 -1.04 -25.30 0.27
CA THR A 164 -1.89 -24.84 1.38
C THR A 164 -1.34 -23.58 2.05
N ASP A 165 -0.03 -23.48 2.22
CA ASP A 165 0.65 -22.31 2.80
C ASP A 165 0.45 -21.08 1.93
N VAL A 166 0.60 -21.27 0.61
CA VAL A 166 0.35 -20.22 -0.40
C VAL A 166 -1.10 -19.77 -0.39
N LEU A 167 -2.06 -20.69 -0.35
CA LEU A 167 -3.49 -20.36 -0.26
C LEU A 167 -3.83 -19.63 1.04
N GLY A 168 -3.20 -20.01 2.15
CA GLY A 168 -3.28 -19.29 3.43
C GLY A 168 -2.75 -17.86 3.31
N GLY A 169 -1.59 -17.69 2.65
CA GLY A 169 -1.00 -16.37 2.41
C GLY A 169 -1.89 -15.47 1.56
N TYR A 170 -2.53 -16.01 0.51
CA TYR A 170 -3.52 -15.25 -0.26
C TYR A 170 -4.71 -14.81 0.59
N LEU A 171 -5.22 -15.68 1.46
CA LEU A 171 -6.35 -15.37 2.32
C LEU A 171 -5.98 -14.28 3.34
N GLU A 172 -4.89 -14.47 4.09
CA GLU A 172 -4.45 -13.51 5.10
C GLU A 172 -4.03 -12.17 4.47
N GLY A 173 -3.23 -12.19 3.40
CA GLY A 173 -2.86 -10.98 2.67
C GLY A 173 -4.07 -10.20 2.16
N THR A 174 -5.13 -10.90 1.72
CA THR A 174 -6.39 -10.26 1.33
C THR A 174 -7.10 -9.62 2.52
N LEU A 175 -7.09 -10.25 3.71
CA LEU A 175 -7.64 -9.66 4.93
C LEU A 175 -6.89 -8.37 5.31
N TYR A 176 -5.55 -8.39 5.27
CA TYR A 176 -4.74 -7.18 5.50
C TYR A 176 -5.04 -6.09 4.48
N LEU A 177 -5.15 -6.45 3.20
CA LEU A 177 -5.53 -5.51 2.15
C LEU A 177 -6.89 -4.84 2.45
N PHE A 178 -7.90 -5.61 2.89
CA PHE A 178 -9.18 -5.04 3.31
C PHE A 178 -9.04 -4.07 4.48
N VAL A 179 -8.24 -4.40 5.49
CA VAL A 179 -7.97 -3.51 6.63
C VAL A 179 -7.29 -2.22 6.17
N PHE A 180 -6.26 -2.30 5.32
CA PHE A 180 -5.55 -1.13 4.81
C PHE A 180 -6.46 -0.24 3.96
N ILE A 181 -7.28 -0.81 3.08
CA ILE A 181 -8.29 -0.07 2.32
C ILE A 181 -9.29 0.60 3.26
N PHE A 182 -9.78 -0.11 4.27
CA PHE A 182 -10.71 0.43 5.24
C PHE A 182 -10.11 1.62 6.01
N LEU A 183 -8.91 1.47 6.57
CA LEU A 183 -8.22 2.52 7.30
C LEU A 183 -7.89 3.73 6.41
N TYR A 184 -7.46 3.49 5.18
CA TYR A 184 -7.25 4.55 4.19
C TYR A 184 -8.53 5.34 3.92
N ARG A 185 -9.66 4.66 3.68
CA ARG A 185 -10.94 5.35 3.44
C ARG A 185 -11.43 6.07 4.69
N LEU A 186 -11.28 5.46 5.87
CA LEU A 186 -11.65 6.06 7.15
C LEU A 186 -10.89 7.37 7.38
N THR A 187 -9.57 7.35 7.23
CA THR A 187 -8.72 8.54 7.40
C THR A 187 -9.08 9.64 6.41
N LEU A 188 -9.30 9.31 5.12
CA LEU A 188 -9.77 10.29 4.14
C LEU A 188 -11.08 10.95 4.54
N THR A 189 -12.09 10.17 4.95
CA THR A 189 -13.38 10.75 5.36
C THR A 189 -13.26 11.62 6.62
N TRP A 190 -12.39 11.23 7.56
CA TRP A 190 -12.11 12.02 8.74
C TRP A 190 -11.46 13.36 8.39
N PHE A 191 -10.47 13.37 7.48
CA PHE A 191 -9.84 14.60 7.00
C PHE A 191 -10.82 15.51 6.26
N GLU A 192 -11.68 14.95 5.41
CA GLU A 192 -12.71 15.72 4.70
C GLU A 192 -13.67 16.41 5.69
N ARG A 193 -14.14 15.68 6.71
CA ARG A 193 -15.00 16.22 7.77
C ARG A 193 -14.29 17.30 8.60
N TYR A 194 -13.03 17.08 8.96
CA TYR A 194 -12.24 18.05 9.71
C TYR A 194 -12.04 19.35 8.93
N ARG A 195 -11.68 19.25 7.64
CA ARG A 195 -11.53 20.42 6.76
C ARG A 195 -12.85 21.18 6.59
N ALA A 196 -13.97 20.47 6.38
CA ALA A 196 -15.29 21.09 6.25
C ALA A 196 -15.67 21.91 7.50
N LYS A 197 -15.48 21.35 8.71
CA LYS A 197 -15.74 22.06 9.97
C LYS A 197 -14.87 23.31 10.15
N LYS A 198 -13.60 23.25 9.73
CA LYS A 198 -12.68 24.39 9.82
C LYS A 198 -13.08 25.53 8.88
N ILE A 199 -13.58 25.22 7.69
CA ILE A 199 -14.05 26.21 6.71
C ILE A 199 -15.35 26.87 7.21
N THR A 200 -16.33 26.08 7.65
CA THR A 200 -17.60 26.63 8.16
C THR A 200 -17.41 27.44 9.43
N GLY A 201 -16.54 27.01 10.35
CA GLY A 201 -16.21 27.76 11.56
C GLY A 201 -15.54 29.12 11.27
N LYS A 202 -14.65 29.19 10.27
CA LYS A 202 -14.07 30.47 9.82
C LYS A 202 -15.10 31.38 9.15
N ALA A 203 -16.01 30.83 8.34
CA ALA A 203 -17.05 31.61 7.69
C ALA A 203 -18.02 32.23 8.72
N ALA A 204 -18.39 31.48 9.77
CA ALA A 204 -19.25 31.97 10.85
C ALA A 204 -18.58 33.03 11.75
N GLN A 205 -17.25 33.08 11.82
CA GLN A 205 -16.50 34.13 12.55
C GLN A 205 -16.30 35.42 11.73
N ALA A 206 -16.51 35.35 10.41
CA ALA A 206 -16.32 36.47 9.49
C ALA A 206 -17.64 37.18 9.12
N SER A 207 -18.78 36.67 9.59
CA SER A 207 -20.14 37.22 9.44
C SER A 207 -20.62 37.89 10.72
#